data_AF-A0A941URN6-F1
#
_entry.id   AF-A0A941URN6-F1
#
_cell.length_a   1.000
_cell.length_b   1.000
_cell.length_c   1.000
_cell.angle_alpha   90.00
_cell.angle_beta   90.00
_cell.angle_gamma   90.00
#
_symmetry.space_group_name_H-M   'P 1'
#
loop_
_entity.id
_entity.type
_entity.pdbx_description
1 polymer ?
#
loop_
_entity_poly.entity_id
_entity_poly.type
_entity_poly.pdbx_seq_one_letter_code
_entity_poly.pdbx_strand_id
1 'polypeptide(L)'
;MNRIVDTDLAPASRFDTHAVLNQARPAVGFNAFGDDAVLTAAIAREAPWAAGRCAAVGALAGDEHVQELARLANRHLPELRTHDRFGNRIDWVEFHPSWHELMSLAWRHEVPNLSWRASEPQPHFARAVLSYLWNQVEHGTGCPTGMAYAAYAGFVAEPCLAIWAEKVKGTTYEFGRREVADKPSVVVGYAMTEKQGGSDLRETQTVARFSHAANYHGSTAHWYELTGHKWFCSAPQSDGFFTLAKVDGGVTCFFLPRTL
;
A
#
# COMPACT_ATOMS: atom_id res chain seq x y z
N MET A 1 -8.67 -20.25 -48.69
CA MET A 1 -7.67 -19.41 -49.39
C MET A 1 -7.07 -18.46 -48.36
N ASN A 2 -6.02 -18.89 -47.66
CA ASN A 2 -5.31 -18.05 -46.70
C ASN A 2 -4.36 -17.14 -47.48
N ARG A 3 -4.66 -15.84 -47.49
CA ARG A 3 -3.70 -14.81 -47.91
C ARG A 3 -2.57 -14.81 -46.89
N ILE A 4 -1.41 -15.30 -47.32
CA ILE A 4 -0.13 -15.00 -46.69
C ILE A 4 0.03 -13.48 -46.83
N VAL A 5 -0.01 -12.78 -45.71
CA VAL A 5 0.35 -11.37 -45.65
C VAL A 5 1.86 -11.33 -45.79
N ASP A 6 2.33 -10.82 -46.93
CA ASP A 6 3.73 -10.49 -47.17
C ASP A 6 4.15 -9.47 -46.11
N THR A 7 4.85 -9.92 -45.08
CA THR A 7 5.53 -9.03 -44.14
C THR A 7 6.83 -8.62 -44.81
N ASP A 8 6.90 -7.36 -45.24
CA ASP A 8 8.13 -6.67 -45.65
C ASP A 8 9.23 -6.95 -44.62
N LEU A 9 10.11 -7.92 -44.94
CA LEU A 9 11.29 -8.19 -44.14
C LEU A 9 12.28 -7.07 -44.44
N ALA A 10 12.53 -6.21 -43.44
CA ALA A 10 13.61 -5.25 -43.49
C ALA A 10 14.92 -5.96 -43.94
N PRO A 11 15.76 -5.33 -44.77
CA PRO A 11 16.93 -5.99 -45.33
C PRO A 11 17.87 -6.48 -44.23
N ALA A 12 18.19 -7.78 -44.26
CA ALA A 12 19.05 -8.44 -43.29
C ALA A 12 20.40 -7.72 -43.18
N SER A 13 20.83 -7.41 -41.96
CA SER A 13 22.12 -6.79 -41.72
C SER A 13 23.24 -7.77 -42.08
N ARG A 14 24.40 -7.26 -42.52
CA ARG A 14 25.59 -8.11 -42.81
C ARG A 14 26.11 -8.90 -41.60
N PHE A 15 25.59 -8.61 -40.41
CA PHE A 15 25.96 -9.26 -39.15
C PHE A 15 24.90 -10.24 -38.66
N ASP A 16 23.78 -10.38 -39.35
CA ASP A 16 22.72 -11.32 -38.98
C ASP A 16 23.22 -12.74 -39.19
N THR A 17 23.21 -13.56 -38.13
CA THR A 17 23.70 -14.96 -38.19
C THR A 17 22.58 -15.99 -38.26
N HIS A 18 21.36 -15.62 -37.85
CA HIS A 18 20.18 -16.48 -37.86
C HIS A 18 18.90 -15.64 -37.69
N ALA A 19 17.75 -16.22 -38.03
CA ALA A 19 16.45 -15.67 -37.69
C ALA A 19 16.01 -16.14 -36.30
N VAL A 20 15.51 -15.22 -35.47
CA VAL A 20 14.91 -15.57 -34.17
C VAL A 20 13.47 -16.03 -34.39
N LEU A 21 13.23 -17.33 -34.18
CA LEU A 21 11.93 -17.96 -34.40
C LEU A 21 11.39 -18.58 -33.10
N ASN A 22 10.09 -18.92 -33.09
CA ASN A 22 9.43 -19.61 -31.98
C ASN A 22 9.54 -18.91 -30.61
N GLN A 23 9.44 -17.58 -30.58
CA GLN A 23 9.38 -16.81 -29.34
C GLN A 23 7.93 -16.56 -28.94
N ALA A 24 7.61 -16.81 -27.67
CA ALA A 24 6.32 -16.40 -27.10
C ALA A 24 6.24 -14.87 -27.06
N ARG A 25 5.04 -14.33 -27.25
CA ARG A 25 4.79 -12.91 -27.07
C ARG A 25 4.74 -12.57 -25.56
N PRO A 26 5.13 -11.36 -25.16
CA PRO A 26 4.90 -10.88 -23.80
C PRO A 26 3.44 -11.02 -23.39
N ALA A 27 3.20 -11.33 -22.12
CA ALA A 27 1.85 -11.40 -21.55
C ALA A 27 1.36 -9.99 -21.19
N VAL A 28 0.87 -9.27 -22.21
CA VAL A 28 0.32 -7.91 -22.11
C VAL A 28 -1.05 -7.83 -22.76
N GLY A 29 -1.86 -6.84 -22.38
CA GLY A 29 -3.20 -6.58 -22.93
C GLY A 29 -4.31 -7.49 -22.41
N PHE A 30 -4.05 -8.34 -21.42
CA PHE A 30 -5.06 -9.19 -20.78
C PHE A 30 -5.76 -8.46 -19.61
N ASN A 31 -6.89 -8.98 -19.14
CA ASN A 31 -7.55 -8.49 -17.94
C ASN A 31 -7.59 -9.59 -16.87
N ALA A 32 -6.79 -9.45 -15.82
CA ALA A 32 -6.67 -10.46 -14.75
C ALA A 32 -7.99 -10.77 -14.02
N PHE A 33 -8.99 -9.88 -14.10
CA PHE A 33 -10.33 -10.17 -13.62
C PHE A 33 -11.20 -10.77 -14.72
N GLY A 34 -11.34 -10.08 -15.86
CA GLY A 34 -12.25 -10.48 -16.94
C GLY A 34 -11.93 -11.85 -17.56
N ASP A 35 -10.66 -12.21 -17.59
CA ASP A 35 -10.18 -13.48 -18.14
C ASP A 35 -10.13 -14.61 -17.09
N ASP A 36 -10.46 -14.32 -15.82
CA ASP A 36 -10.59 -15.30 -14.74
C ASP A 36 -12.07 -15.68 -14.53
N ALA A 37 -12.45 -16.84 -15.07
CA ALA A 37 -13.82 -17.37 -14.96
C ALA A 37 -14.25 -17.64 -13.50
N VAL A 38 -13.31 -17.96 -12.61
CA VAL A 38 -13.62 -18.22 -11.19
C VAL A 38 -13.89 -16.91 -10.48
N LEU A 39 -13.02 -15.91 -10.71
CA LEU A 39 -13.11 -14.62 -10.03
C LEU A 39 -14.33 -13.81 -10.50
N THR A 40 -14.63 -13.82 -11.80
CA THR A 40 -15.85 -13.21 -12.36
C THR A 40 -17.12 -13.85 -11.81
N ALA A 41 -17.20 -15.18 -11.77
CA ALA A 41 -18.34 -15.88 -11.19
C ALA A 41 -18.50 -15.62 -9.68
N ALA A 42 -17.39 -15.54 -8.95
CA ALA A 42 -17.39 -15.23 -7.52
C ALA A 42 -17.91 -13.80 -7.25
N ILE A 43 -17.44 -12.80 -7.99
CA ILE A 43 -17.94 -11.42 -7.88
C ILE A 43 -19.41 -11.31 -8.30
N ALA A 44 -19.81 -11.96 -9.39
CA ALA A 44 -21.21 -11.95 -9.83
C ALA A 44 -22.16 -12.51 -8.75
N ARG A 45 -21.72 -13.52 -7.99
CA ARG A 45 -22.50 -14.14 -6.91
C ARG A 45 -22.51 -13.31 -5.63
N GLU A 46 -21.36 -12.85 -5.16
CA GLU A 46 -21.22 -12.29 -3.81
C GLU A 46 -21.29 -10.75 -3.79
N ALA A 47 -20.76 -10.07 -4.81
CA ALA A 47 -20.64 -8.62 -4.84
C ALA A 47 -20.71 -8.04 -6.27
N PRO A 48 -21.82 -8.25 -7.02
CA PRO A 48 -21.91 -7.91 -8.45
C PRO A 48 -21.69 -6.41 -8.73
N TRP A 49 -22.02 -5.55 -7.77
CA TRP A 49 -21.79 -4.11 -7.82
C TRP A 49 -20.30 -3.72 -7.96
N ALA A 50 -19.37 -4.63 -7.61
CA ALA A 50 -17.93 -4.41 -7.67
C ALA A 50 -17.29 -4.85 -8.99
N ALA A 51 -18.04 -5.47 -9.92
CA ALA A 51 -17.48 -6.04 -11.16
C ALA A 51 -16.70 -5.02 -11.99
N GLY A 52 -17.22 -3.80 -12.17
CA GLY A 52 -16.51 -2.74 -12.90
C GLY A 52 -15.21 -2.30 -12.23
N ARG A 53 -15.17 -2.26 -10.89
CA ARG A 53 -13.96 -1.94 -10.12
C ARG A 53 -12.92 -3.06 -10.25
N CYS A 54 -13.35 -4.31 -10.16
CA CYS A 54 -12.48 -5.47 -10.34
C CYS A 54 -11.90 -5.53 -11.75
N ALA A 55 -12.72 -5.29 -12.78
CA ALA A 55 -12.25 -5.21 -14.16
C ALA A 55 -11.23 -4.08 -14.36
N ALA A 56 -11.44 -2.92 -13.72
CA ALA A 56 -10.51 -1.80 -13.81
C ALA A 56 -9.14 -2.12 -13.18
N VAL A 57 -9.11 -2.78 -12.02
CA VAL A 57 -7.84 -3.24 -11.41
C VAL A 57 -7.22 -4.38 -12.21
N GLY A 58 -8.03 -5.33 -12.69
CA GLY A 58 -7.56 -6.46 -13.49
C GLY A 58 -6.88 -6.04 -14.81
N ALA A 59 -7.32 -4.94 -15.42
CA ALA A 59 -6.68 -4.37 -16.60
C ALA A 59 -5.25 -3.87 -16.32
N LEU A 60 -4.98 -3.36 -15.10
CA LEU A 60 -3.64 -2.86 -14.74
C LEU A 60 -2.60 -3.98 -14.73
N ALA A 61 -2.99 -5.23 -14.44
CA ALA A 61 -2.07 -6.36 -14.46
C ALA A 61 -1.58 -6.70 -15.88
N GLY A 62 -2.41 -6.47 -16.89
CA GLY A 62 -2.05 -6.63 -18.30
C GLY A 62 -1.48 -5.38 -18.97
N ASP A 63 -1.43 -4.24 -18.28
CA ASP A 63 -0.93 -2.99 -18.83
C ASP A 63 0.60 -2.99 -18.86
N GLU A 64 1.19 -2.86 -20.05
CA GLU A 64 2.64 -2.92 -20.25
C GLU A 64 3.39 -1.80 -19.50
N HIS A 65 2.82 -0.60 -19.43
CA HIS A 65 3.43 0.51 -18.69
C HIS A 65 3.41 0.22 -17.20
N VAL A 66 2.29 -0.27 -16.66
CA VAL A 66 2.19 -0.62 -15.23
C VAL A 66 3.13 -1.78 -14.87
N GLN A 67 3.28 -2.78 -15.75
CA GLN A 67 4.27 -3.85 -15.56
C GLN A 67 5.70 -3.30 -15.49
N GLU A 68 6.03 -2.29 -16.30
CA GLU A 68 7.34 -1.63 -16.24
C GLU A 68 7.50 -0.83 -14.94
N LEU A 69 6.45 -0.17 -14.44
CA LEU A 69 6.49 0.48 -13.12
C LEU A 69 6.79 -0.53 -12.01
N ALA A 70 6.14 -1.70 -12.03
CA ALA A 70 6.38 -2.78 -11.08
C ALA A 70 7.83 -3.28 -11.13
N ARG A 71 8.37 -3.47 -12.35
CA ARG A 71 9.77 -3.85 -12.56
C ARG A 71 10.72 -2.80 -12.00
N LEU A 72 10.48 -1.52 -12.29
CA LEU A 72 11.34 -0.41 -11.84
C LEU A 72 11.30 -0.21 -10.33
N ALA A 73 10.12 -0.30 -9.71
CA ALA A 73 9.98 -0.19 -8.26
C ALA A 73 10.74 -1.29 -7.50
N ASN A 74 10.86 -2.49 -8.09
CA ASN A 74 11.64 -3.60 -7.51
C ASN A 74 13.13 -3.53 -7.88
N ARG A 75 13.46 -2.99 -9.07
CA ARG A 75 14.86 -2.84 -9.51
C ARG A 75 15.58 -1.72 -8.77
N HIS A 76 14.89 -0.62 -8.48
CA HIS A 76 15.43 0.57 -7.82
C HIS A 76 14.97 0.60 -6.36
N LEU A 77 15.80 0.02 -5.49
CA LEU A 77 15.49 -0.12 -4.07
C LEU A 77 15.39 1.26 -3.38
N PRO A 78 14.57 1.37 -2.32
CA PRO A 78 14.45 2.60 -1.55
C PRO A 78 15.75 2.96 -0.83
N GLU A 79 16.05 4.25 -0.72
CA GLU A 79 17.26 4.78 -0.09
C GLU A 79 16.95 5.47 1.24
N LEU A 80 17.53 4.98 2.33
CA LEU A 80 17.47 5.66 3.63
C LEU A 80 18.41 6.86 3.65
N ARG A 81 17.84 8.05 3.88
CA ARG A 81 18.56 9.30 4.12
C ARG A 81 18.36 9.74 5.55
N THR A 82 19.33 9.43 6.40
CA THR A 82 19.28 9.81 7.82
C THR A 82 19.53 11.30 8.04
N HIS A 83 20.38 11.91 7.21
CA HIS A 83 20.77 13.32 7.32
C HIS A 83 20.70 14.04 5.97
N ASP A 84 20.56 15.37 6.01
CA ASP A 84 20.71 16.24 4.85
C ASP A 84 22.19 16.57 4.54
N ARG A 85 22.42 17.37 3.48
CA ARG A 85 23.76 17.82 3.06
C ARG A 85 24.48 18.71 4.06
N PHE A 86 23.80 19.20 5.10
CA PHE A 86 24.36 20.06 6.13
C PHE A 86 24.62 19.31 7.45
N GLY A 87 24.23 18.03 7.53
CA GLY A 87 24.39 17.21 8.73
C GLY A 87 23.19 17.27 9.70
N ASN A 88 22.05 17.85 9.30
CA ASN A 88 20.83 17.79 10.11
C ASN A 88 20.13 16.46 9.91
N ARG A 89 19.60 15.85 10.98
CA ARG A 89 18.75 14.66 10.86
C ARG A 89 17.46 14.96 10.10
N ILE A 90 17.10 14.07 9.18
CA ILE A 90 15.85 14.15 8.42
C ILE A 90 15.05 12.85 8.45
N ASP A 91 15.70 11.70 8.69
CA ASP A 91 15.08 10.37 8.81
C ASP A 91 14.08 10.07 7.66
N TRP A 92 14.53 10.17 6.41
CA TRP A 92 13.71 9.95 5.21
C TRP A 92 14.02 8.65 4.49
N VAL A 93 13.05 8.12 3.76
CA VAL A 93 13.30 7.09 2.75
C VAL A 93 12.82 7.59 1.40
N GLU A 94 13.73 7.65 0.43
CA GLU A 94 13.43 8.00 -0.96
C GLU A 94 13.09 6.74 -1.74
N PHE A 95 11.97 6.78 -2.47
CA PHE A 95 11.54 5.69 -3.35
C PHE A 95 11.65 6.14 -4.80
N HIS A 96 11.85 5.19 -5.71
CA HIS A 96 11.79 5.46 -7.14
C HIS A 96 10.40 6.00 -7.54
N PRO A 97 10.27 6.94 -8.50
CA PRO A 97 8.96 7.49 -8.92
C PRO A 97 7.90 6.43 -9.25
N SER A 98 8.30 5.29 -9.82
CA SER A 98 7.39 4.17 -10.11
C SER A 98 6.66 3.63 -8.88
N TRP A 99 7.29 3.63 -7.70
CA TRP A 99 6.62 3.28 -6.44
C TRP A 99 5.46 4.23 -6.15
N HIS A 100 5.68 5.53 -6.32
CA HIS A 100 4.67 6.55 -6.05
C HIS A 100 3.52 6.49 -7.06
N GLU A 101 3.79 6.15 -8.31
CA GLU A 101 2.76 5.94 -9.33
C GLU A 101 1.92 4.69 -9.02
N LEU A 102 2.54 3.58 -8.64
CA LEU A 102 1.83 2.37 -8.19
C LEU A 102 0.97 2.62 -6.95
N MET A 103 1.50 3.32 -5.94
CA MET A 103 0.73 3.74 -4.76
C MET A 103 -0.46 4.64 -5.14
N SER A 104 -0.26 5.56 -6.09
CA SER A 104 -1.33 6.42 -6.60
C SER A 104 -2.43 5.63 -7.29
N LEU A 105 -2.07 4.62 -8.09
CA LEU A 105 -3.02 3.71 -8.72
C LEU A 105 -3.77 2.90 -7.66
N ALA A 106 -3.09 2.32 -6.67
CA ALA A 106 -3.72 1.54 -5.60
C ALA A 106 -4.80 2.36 -4.84
N TRP A 107 -4.47 3.61 -4.47
CA TRP A 107 -5.41 4.50 -3.77
C TRP A 107 -6.57 4.93 -4.66
N ARG A 108 -6.29 5.27 -5.93
CA ARG A 108 -7.32 5.64 -6.91
C ARG A 108 -8.33 4.53 -7.14
N HIS A 109 -7.87 3.29 -7.14
CA HIS A 109 -8.70 2.10 -7.31
C HIS A 109 -9.28 1.54 -5.99
N GLU A 110 -9.14 2.27 -4.89
CA GLU A 110 -9.73 1.92 -3.58
C GLU A 110 -9.24 0.56 -3.02
N VAL A 111 -8.10 0.04 -3.49
CA VAL A 111 -7.47 -1.20 -2.99
C VAL A 111 -7.32 -1.18 -1.45
N PRO A 112 -6.87 -0.09 -0.80
CA PRO A 112 -6.74 -0.07 0.65
C PRO A 112 -8.08 0.12 1.40
N ASN A 113 -9.16 0.60 0.78
CA ASN A 113 -10.27 1.14 1.57
C ASN A 113 -11.68 0.94 1.01
N LEU A 114 -11.87 0.21 -0.09
CA LEU A 114 -13.21 -0.06 -0.64
C LEU A 114 -14.19 -0.60 0.43
N SER A 115 -13.71 -1.47 1.31
CA SER A 115 -14.51 -2.07 2.40
C SER A 115 -15.12 -1.03 3.36
N TRP A 116 -14.48 0.12 3.49
CA TRP A 116 -14.83 1.18 4.42
C TRP A 116 -15.56 2.35 3.73
N ARG A 117 -15.60 2.33 2.39
CA ARG A 117 -16.26 3.34 1.54
C ARG A 117 -17.60 2.85 1.00
N ALA A 118 -17.68 1.57 0.64
CA ALA A 118 -18.89 0.98 0.08
C ALA A 118 -19.98 0.86 1.15
N SER A 119 -21.22 1.13 0.74
CA SER A 119 -22.43 0.90 1.54
C SER A 119 -23.17 -0.37 1.11
N GLU A 120 -22.74 -0.95 -0.02
CA GLU A 120 -23.28 -2.14 -0.64
C GLU A 120 -22.93 -3.41 0.17
N PRO A 121 -23.73 -4.48 0.04
CA PRO A 121 -23.45 -5.75 0.71
C PRO A 121 -22.09 -6.34 0.31
N GLN A 122 -21.48 -7.08 1.25
CA GLN A 122 -20.19 -7.76 1.05
C GLN A 122 -19.01 -6.84 0.65
N PRO A 123 -18.81 -5.67 1.29
CA PRO A 123 -17.78 -4.72 0.92
C PRO A 123 -16.34 -5.25 1.16
N HIS A 124 -16.19 -6.13 2.16
CA HIS A 124 -14.94 -6.85 2.41
C HIS A 124 -14.60 -7.87 1.33
N PHE A 125 -15.60 -8.60 0.82
CA PHE A 125 -15.39 -9.56 -0.26
C PHE A 125 -14.93 -8.86 -1.53
N ALA A 126 -15.61 -7.77 -1.90
CA ALA A 126 -15.22 -6.94 -3.03
C ALA A 126 -13.78 -6.41 -2.89
N ARG A 127 -13.42 -5.86 -1.73
CA ARG A 127 -12.06 -5.39 -1.45
C ARG A 127 -11.02 -6.52 -1.49
N ALA A 128 -11.36 -7.72 -1.01
CA ALA A 128 -10.48 -8.86 -1.06
C ALA A 128 -10.13 -9.25 -2.51
N VAL A 129 -11.09 -9.19 -3.43
CA VAL A 129 -10.84 -9.39 -4.86
C VAL A 129 -9.94 -8.29 -5.44
N LEU A 130 -10.15 -7.02 -5.08
CA LEU A 130 -9.24 -5.95 -5.49
C LEU A 130 -7.80 -6.19 -4.98
N SER A 131 -7.64 -6.61 -3.73
CA SER A 131 -6.33 -6.93 -3.16
C SER A 131 -5.68 -8.13 -3.84
N TYR A 132 -6.46 -9.14 -4.22
CA TYR A 132 -5.98 -10.31 -4.95
C TYR A 132 -5.46 -9.92 -6.35
N LEU A 133 -6.22 -9.13 -7.09
CA LEU A 133 -5.82 -8.60 -8.40
C LEU A 133 -4.60 -7.68 -8.28
N TRP A 134 -4.57 -6.80 -7.28
CA TRP A 134 -3.45 -5.90 -7.05
C TRP A 134 -2.14 -6.64 -6.81
N ASN A 135 -2.17 -7.78 -6.10
CA ASN A 135 -0.99 -8.59 -5.90
C ASN A 135 -0.45 -9.20 -7.22
N GLN A 136 -1.23 -9.28 -8.28
CA GLN A 136 -0.73 -9.67 -9.62
C GLN A 136 -0.05 -8.51 -10.35
N VAL A 137 -0.30 -7.26 -9.92
CA VAL A 137 0.35 -6.05 -10.44
C VAL A 137 1.71 -5.88 -9.77
N GLU A 138 1.75 -5.72 -8.45
CA GLU A 138 2.98 -5.50 -7.69
C GLU A 138 2.77 -5.81 -6.19
N HIS A 139 3.67 -6.61 -5.60
CA HIS A 139 3.51 -7.12 -4.24
C HIS A 139 3.98 -6.16 -3.13
N GLY A 140 5.04 -5.38 -3.37
CA GLY A 140 5.64 -4.50 -2.37
C GLY A 140 4.68 -3.41 -1.88
N THR A 141 3.92 -2.81 -2.78
CA THR A 141 2.85 -1.84 -2.50
C THR A 141 1.60 -2.49 -1.89
N GLY A 142 1.49 -3.82 -1.93
CA GLY A 142 0.51 -4.60 -1.17
C GLY A 142 0.66 -4.42 0.36
N CYS A 143 1.89 -4.18 0.85
CA CYS A 143 2.15 -3.97 2.28
C CYS A 143 1.43 -2.71 2.84
N PRO A 144 1.69 -1.50 2.34
CA PRO A 144 1.02 -0.29 2.85
C PRO A 144 -0.49 -0.28 2.56
N THR A 145 -0.96 -0.87 1.48
CA THR A 145 -2.42 -0.95 1.20
C THR A 145 -3.14 -1.89 2.16
N GLY A 146 -2.53 -3.03 2.51
CA GLY A 146 -3.04 -3.97 3.51
C GLY A 146 -3.07 -3.37 4.91
N MET A 147 -2.02 -2.65 5.30
CA MET A 147 -1.97 -1.96 6.60
C MET A 147 -3.02 -0.85 6.69
N ALA A 148 -3.17 -0.02 5.66
CA ALA A 148 -4.22 1.00 5.62
C ALA A 148 -5.64 0.40 5.73
N TYR A 149 -5.90 -0.74 5.06
CA TYR A 149 -7.14 -1.47 5.24
C TYR A 149 -7.38 -1.89 6.69
N ALA A 150 -6.39 -2.50 7.35
CA ALA A 150 -6.52 -2.99 8.72
C ALA A 150 -6.65 -1.87 9.77
N ALA A 151 -6.11 -0.69 9.48
CA ALA A 151 -6.04 0.44 10.41
C ALA A 151 -7.40 1.03 10.81
N TYR A 152 -8.40 0.94 9.93
CA TYR A 152 -9.69 1.60 10.12
C TYR A 152 -10.36 1.23 11.46
N ALA A 153 -10.34 -0.05 11.83
CA ALA A 153 -10.94 -0.53 13.07
C ALA A 153 -10.29 0.09 14.33
N GLY A 154 -8.98 0.33 14.30
CA GLY A 154 -8.28 0.98 15.40
C GLY A 154 -8.64 2.46 15.55
N PHE A 155 -8.94 3.15 14.44
CA PHE A 155 -9.33 4.56 14.47
C PHE A 155 -10.75 4.78 14.96
N VAL A 156 -11.70 3.97 14.53
CA VAL A 156 -13.11 4.14 14.95
C VAL A 156 -13.36 3.76 16.41
N ALA A 157 -12.43 3.03 17.04
CA ALA A 157 -12.49 2.68 18.45
C ALA A 157 -12.12 3.85 19.38
N GLU A 158 -11.49 4.92 18.87
CA GLU A 158 -10.94 6.00 19.66
C GLU A 158 -11.38 7.37 19.11
N PRO A 159 -12.21 8.16 19.83
CA PRO A 159 -12.75 9.43 19.34
C PRO A 159 -11.68 10.43 18.86
N CYS A 160 -10.52 10.51 19.52
CA CYS A 160 -9.45 11.43 19.08
C CYS A 160 -8.79 11.05 17.74
N LEU A 161 -9.05 9.85 17.23
CA LEU A 161 -8.55 9.37 15.93
C LEU A 161 -9.61 9.45 14.81
N ALA A 162 -10.73 10.13 15.04
CA ALA A 162 -11.80 10.27 14.04
C ALA A 162 -11.31 10.86 12.70
N ILE A 163 -10.39 11.83 12.73
CA ILE A 163 -9.78 12.38 11.51
C ILE A 163 -8.99 11.31 10.74
N TRP A 164 -8.31 10.40 11.44
CA TRP A 164 -7.56 9.31 10.80
C TRP A 164 -8.50 8.29 10.17
N ALA A 165 -9.65 8.00 10.81
CA ALA A 165 -10.72 7.18 10.23
C ALA A 165 -11.31 7.79 8.95
N GLU A 166 -11.40 9.12 8.88
CA GLU A 166 -11.82 9.84 7.66
C GLU A 166 -10.76 9.73 6.58
N LYS A 167 -9.51 10.12 6.87
CA LYS A 167 -8.42 10.19 5.89
C LYS A 167 -7.98 8.83 5.37
N VAL A 168 -8.07 7.75 6.15
CA VAL A 168 -7.70 6.40 5.67
C VAL A 168 -8.66 5.89 4.57
N LYS A 169 -9.86 6.46 4.50
CA LYS A 169 -10.82 6.21 3.41
C LYS A 169 -10.54 7.05 2.17
N GLY A 170 -9.61 8.00 2.19
CA GLY A 170 -9.32 8.83 1.03
C GLY A 170 -8.67 8.05 -0.12
N THR A 171 -8.83 8.53 -1.35
CA THR A 171 -8.42 7.83 -2.58
C THR A 171 -7.28 8.54 -3.34
N THR A 172 -6.63 9.51 -2.71
CA THR A 172 -5.53 10.27 -3.31
C THR A 172 -4.25 10.03 -2.52
N TYR A 173 -3.34 9.26 -3.09
CA TYR A 173 -2.02 9.05 -2.50
C TYR A 173 -1.23 10.36 -2.45
N GLU A 174 -0.62 10.63 -1.30
CA GLU A 174 0.24 11.79 -1.10
C GLU A 174 1.36 11.40 -0.12
N PHE A 175 2.61 11.67 -0.48
CA PHE A 175 3.79 11.14 0.22
C PHE A 175 4.59 12.19 0.99
N GLY A 176 4.13 13.43 1.03
CA GLY A 176 4.71 14.54 1.76
C GLY A 176 4.60 14.41 3.28
N ARG A 177 5.38 15.25 3.96
CA ARG A 177 5.47 15.37 5.43
C ARG A 177 4.50 16.43 5.93
N ARG A 178 3.20 16.13 5.86
CA ARG A 178 2.16 17.05 6.32
C ARG A 178 1.37 16.41 7.45
N GLU A 179 0.84 17.25 8.33
CA GLU A 179 -0.09 16.83 9.37
C GLU A 179 -1.36 16.24 8.71
N VAL A 180 -2.03 15.31 9.39
CA VAL A 180 -3.13 14.53 8.82
C VAL A 180 -4.28 15.40 8.28
N ALA A 181 -4.57 16.55 8.88
CA ALA A 181 -5.62 17.46 8.41
C ALA A 181 -5.33 18.04 7.01
N ASP A 182 -4.06 18.29 6.70
CA ASP A 182 -3.61 18.86 5.43
C ASP A 182 -3.45 17.82 4.32
N LYS A 183 -3.61 16.53 4.64
CA LYS A 183 -3.50 15.44 3.68
C LYS A 183 -4.87 15.05 3.10
N PRO A 184 -4.96 14.65 1.82
CA PRO A 184 -6.21 14.14 1.25
C PRO A 184 -6.48 12.69 1.65
N SER A 185 -5.43 11.95 2.01
CA SER A 185 -5.49 10.55 2.46
C SER A 185 -4.23 10.24 3.26
N VAL A 186 -4.26 9.15 4.03
CA VAL A 186 -3.09 8.70 4.82
C VAL A 186 -2.64 7.30 4.44
N VAL A 187 -1.35 7.06 4.60
CA VAL A 187 -0.75 5.72 4.65
C VAL A 187 -0.49 5.37 6.11
N VAL A 188 -0.88 4.17 6.54
CA VAL A 188 -0.73 3.72 7.92
C VAL A 188 0.20 2.53 7.98
N GLY A 189 1.14 2.57 8.91
CA GLY A 189 2.07 1.49 9.19
C GLY A 189 1.76 0.75 10.48
N TYR A 190 2.44 -0.37 10.65
CA TYR A 190 2.41 -1.19 11.86
C TYR A 190 3.86 -1.48 12.27
N ALA A 191 4.29 -0.92 13.40
CA ALA A 191 5.63 -1.13 13.96
C ALA A 191 5.54 -1.86 15.31
N MET A 192 5.58 -3.20 15.28
CA MET A 192 5.30 -4.07 16.43
C MET A 192 6.55 -4.79 16.93
N THR A 193 7.16 -5.54 16.01
CA THR A 193 8.27 -6.46 16.28
C THR A 193 9.47 -5.74 16.89
N GLU A 194 10.06 -6.35 17.89
CA GLU A 194 11.33 -5.94 18.48
C GLU A 194 12.37 -7.04 18.32
N LYS A 195 13.64 -6.72 18.59
CA LYS A 195 14.78 -7.64 18.40
C LYS A 195 14.57 -8.99 19.11
N GLN A 196 13.97 -8.95 20.30
CA GLN A 196 13.74 -10.10 21.16
C GLN A 196 12.48 -10.90 20.80
N GLY A 197 11.58 -10.38 19.94
CA GLY A 197 10.33 -11.06 19.64
C GLY A 197 9.44 -10.34 18.63
N GLY A 198 8.98 -11.09 17.64
CA GLY A 198 7.89 -10.70 16.73
C GLY A 198 6.60 -11.49 16.94
N SER A 199 6.72 -12.74 17.38
CA SER A 199 5.56 -13.58 17.72
C SER A 199 5.08 -13.33 19.15
N ASP A 200 6.00 -13.29 20.12
CA ASP A 200 5.66 -12.98 21.52
C ASP A 200 5.76 -11.49 21.80
N LEU A 201 4.68 -10.76 21.52
CA LEU A 201 4.61 -9.30 21.71
C LEU A 201 4.54 -8.89 23.19
N ARG A 202 4.34 -9.83 24.12
CA ARG A 202 4.37 -9.56 25.57
C ARG A 202 5.77 -9.19 26.05
N GLU A 203 6.78 -9.66 25.31
CA GLU A 203 8.20 -9.34 25.53
C GLU A 203 8.59 -7.94 25.04
N THR A 204 7.66 -7.11 24.57
CA THR A 204 7.90 -5.69 24.21
C THR A 204 8.71 -4.97 25.29
N GLN A 205 9.78 -4.28 24.91
CA GLN A 205 10.65 -3.50 25.80
C GLN A 205 10.52 -2.00 25.58
N THR A 206 9.93 -1.55 24.46
CA THR A 206 9.51 -0.15 24.30
C THR A 206 8.57 0.22 25.46
N VAL A 207 8.86 1.34 26.13
CA VAL A 207 8.06 1.87 27.24
C VAL A 207 7.34 3.14 26.82
N ALA A 208 6.18 3.40 27.42
CA ALA A 208 5.40 4.61 27.24
C ALA A 208 5.16 5.27 28.60
N ARG A 209 5.39 6.58 28.68
CA ARG A 209 5.10 7.40 29.88
C ARG A 209 4.03 8.42 29.55
N PHE A 210 3.02 8.52 30.41
CA PHE A 210 1.99 9.56 30.25
C PHE A 210 2.65 10.94 30.28
N SER A 211 2.30 11.78 29.31
CA SER A 211 2.80 13.16 29.19
C SER A 211 1.71 14.13 29.63
N HIS A 212 0.61 14.20 28.87
CA HIS A 212 -0.49 15.12 29.14
C HIS A 212 -1.76 14.72 28.37
N ALA A 213 -2.88 15.36 28.67
CA ALA A 213 -4.09 15.31 27.85
C ALA A 213 -4.28 16.66 27.15
N ALA A 214 -4.60 16.63 25.85
CA ALA A 214 -4.83 17.84 25.05
C ALA A 214 -5.92 17.59 24.00
N ASN A 215 -6.49 18.68 23.48
CA ASN A 215 -7.36 18.58 22.31
C ASN A 215 -6.53 18.20 21.08
N TYR A 216 -6.99 17.20 20.33
CA TYR A 216 -6.47 16.79 19.04
C TYR A 216 -7.66 16.63 18.10
N HIS A 217 -7.74 17.51 17.09
CA HIS A 217 -8.83 17.53 16.09
C HIS A 217 -10.25 17.48 16.70
N GLY A 218 -10.48 18.25 17.76
CA GLY A 218 -11.80 18.40 18.37
C GLY A 218 -12.15 17.38 19.46
N SER A 219 -11.27 16.43 19.76
CA SER A 219 -11.46 15.45 20.85
C SER A 219 -10.26 15.42 21.80
N THR A 220 -10.45 14.99 23.05
CA THR A 220 -9.34 14.83 24.00
C THR A 220 -8.51 13.60 23.63
N ALA A 221 -7.20 13.80 23.40
CA ALA A 221 -6.21 12.74 23.26
C ALA A 221 -5.33 12.68 24.52
N HIS A 222 -4.96 11.46 24.91
CA HIS A 222 -3.97 11.21 25.97
C HIS A 222 -2.61 10.94 25.33
N TRP A 223 -1.68 11.87 25.49
CA TRP A 223 -0.35 11.80 24.90
C TRP A 223 0.62 11.04 25.78
N TYR A 224 1.41 10.17 25.16
CA TYR A 224 2.45 9.39 25.80
C TYR A 224 3.78 9.58 25.07
N GLU A 225 4.86 9.65 25.83
CA GLU A 225 6.22 9.62 25.32
C GLU A 225 6.71 8.17 25.26
N LEU A 226 7.05 7.71 24.06
CA LEU A 226 7.54 6.36 23.83
C LEU A 226 9.06 6.35 23.70
N THR A 227 9.73 5.40 24.35
CA THR A 227 11.18 5.18 24.23
C THR A 227 11.48 3.70 24.06
N GLY A 228 12.19 3.35 22.98
CA GLY A 228 12.51 1.97 22.65
C GLY A 228 12.96 1.82 21.20
N HIS A 229 12.70 0.65 20.61
CA HIS A 229 13.01 0.34 19.21
C HIS A 229 11.97 -0.58 18.61
N LYS A 230 11.82 -0.50 17.28
CA LYS A 230 11.12 -1.50 16.48
C LYS A 230 12.08 -2.08 15.45
N TRP A 231 12.12 -3.39 15.36
CA TRP A 231 13.11 -4.13 14.58
C TRP A 231 12.70 -4.27 13.12
N PHE A 232 11.41 -4.45 12.86
CA PHE A 232 10.83 -4.37 11.52
C PHE A 232 9.80 -3.25 11.48
N CYS A 233 10.06 -2.24 10.65
CA CYS A 233 9.18 -1.10 10.41
C CYS A 233 9.07 -0.88 8.90
N SER A 234 8.12 -1.58 8.28
CA SER A 234 7.85 -1.45 6.85
C SER A 234 7.18 -0.12 6.52
N ALA A 235 7.42 0.40 5.31
CA ALA A 235 6.91 1.69 4.85
C ALA A 235 7.13 2.83 5.89
N PRO A 236 8.37 3.13 6.29
CA PRO A 236 8.68 4.13 7.31
C PRO A 236 8.23 5.56 6.94
N GLN A 237 7.87 5.79 5.67
CA GLN A 237 7.25 7.01 5.20
C GLN A 237 5.74 7.11 5.47
N SER A 238 5.13 6.12 6.14
CA SER A 238 3.72 6.17 6.56
C SER A 238 3.46 7.39 7.45
N ASP A 239 2.23 7.89 7.42
CA ASP A 239 1.80 9.09 8.13
C ASP A 239 1.65 8.86 9.63
N GLY A 240 1.36 7.62 10.01
CA GLY A 240 1.36 7.19 11.40
C GLY A 240 1.46 5.68 11.51
N PHE A 241 1.73 5.21 12.73
CA PHE A 241 1.96 3.80 13.03
C PHE A 241 1.11 3.36 14.21
N PHE A 242 0.43 2.23 14.08
CA PHE A 242 0.07 1.46 15.27
C PHE A 242 1.34 0.81 15.83
N THR A 243 1.54 0.91 17.14
CA THR A 243 2.72 0.39 17.82
C THR A 243 2.39 -0.09 19.22
N LEU A 244 3.20 -1.02 19.75
CA LEU A 244 3.05 -1.53 21.11
C LEU A 244 4.14 -0.98 22.01
N ALA A 245 3.75 -0.60 23.23
CA ALA A 245 4.68 -0.21 24.30
C ALA A 245 4.12 -0.58 25.67
N LYS A 246 5.01 -0.65 26.68
CA LYS A 246 4.66 -0.96 28.06
C LYS A 246 4.29 0.29 28.85
N VAL A 247 3.16 0.23 29.56
CA VAL A 247 2.75 1.17 30.61
C VAL A 247 2.59 0.38 31.89
N ASP A 248 3.29 0.78 32.96
CA ASP A 248 3.23 0.13 34.27
C ASP A 248 3.38 -1.40 34.23
N GLY A 249 4.25 -1.89 33.33
CA GLY A 249 4.53 -3.32 33.13
C GLY A 249 3.60 -4.05 32.17
N GLY A 250 2.45 -3.47 31.79
CA GLY A 250 1.50 -4.04 30.83
C GLY A 250 1.72 -3.52 29.41
N VAL A 251 1.59 -4.38 28.40
CA VAL A 251 1.66 -3.98 26.98
C VAL A 251 0.33 -3.39 26.54
N THR A 252 0.37 -2.21 25.92
CA THR A 252 -0.80 -1.57 25.30
C THR A 252 -0.47 -1.07 23.89
N CYS A 253 -1.52 -0.79 23.12
CA CYS A 253 -1.43 -0.27 21.77
C CYS A 253 -1.49 1.26 21.76
N PHE A 254 -0.64 1.87 20.95
CA PHE A 254 -0.60 3.30 20.70
C PHE A 254 -0.72 3.56 19.21
N PHE A 255 -1.31 4.70 18.86
CA PHE A 255 -1.17 5.28 17.54
C PHE A 255 -0.16 6.42 17.59
N LEU A 256 0.86 6.36 16.73
CA LEU A 256 2.00 7.28 16.70
C LEU A 256 2.02 8.01 15.35
N PRO A 257 1.52 9.26 15.27
CA PRO A 257 1.69 10.11 14.08
C PRO A 257 3.18 10.38 13.83
N ARG A 258 3.59 10.40 12.56
CA ARG A 258 4.95 10.79 12.17
C ARG A 258 5.16 12.31 12.25
N THR A 259 4.09 13.07 12.09
CA THR A 259 4.10 14.53 12.07
C THR A 259 2.89 15.03 12.86
N LEU A 260 3.13 16.02 13.73
CA LEU A 260 2.16 16.69 14.61
C LEU A 260 2.07 18.17 14.26
#